data_AF-A0A183K7Y9-F1
#
_entry.id   AF-A0A183K7Y9-F1
#
_cell.length_a   1.000
_cell.length_b   1.000
_cell.length_c   1.000
_cell.angle_alpha   90.00
_cell.angle_beta   90.00
_cell.angle_gamma   90.00
#
_symmetry.space_group_name_H-M   'P 1'
#
loop_
_entity.id
_entity.type
_entity.pdbx_description
1 polymer ?
#
loop_
_entity_poly.entity_id
_entity_poly.type
_entity_poly.pdbx_seq_one_letter_code
_entity_poly.pdbx_strand_id
1 'polypeptide(L)'
;MIAHNVKNFVLSSSATVYGEPQFLPLTEKHPIGNCQNSYGNTKLCCELILKTSTSEGKRRIQWTAQNQLDDLDIADFADLALLSHTHEQMQIRTGSVAAVSASVGLSIHKGKTKVLKFKVENSNPFTLDGETLEDVESSTYLRSIIDEQGGSDADVKARIGKARTAFLQLKNIWNSKQVSTNMKDLYTSDPTWNIISLRYFNPVGAHASGLIGEDPRGIPNNLMPYVTQVASGLLPYVNVYGNDYPTVDGTGVRDYIHVVDLAEAHTKSLDKIKQNCGFKVYNLGTGQGCSVLQMIQAMETASGKTIPYTICSRRPGDCATKMCEDLWNWQVKNPQGYLTSTHSNN
;
A
#
# COMPACT_ATOMS: atom_id res chain seq x y z
N MET A 1 -3.73 -19.66 -2.82
CA MET A 1 -3.25 -20.03 -1.47
C MET A 1 -3.79 -21.40 -1.06
N ILE A 2 -5.10 -21.58 -0.86
CA ILE A 2 -5.71 -22.89 -0.51
C ILE A 2 -5.35 -23.99 -1.51
N ALA A 3 -5.53 -23.75 -2.82
CA ALA A 3 -5.22 -24.73 -3.87
C ALA A 3 -3.73 -25.16 -3.91
N HIS A 4 -2.84 -24.40 -3.28
CA HIS A 4 -1.41 -24.66 -3.20
C HIS A 4 -0.92 -24.91 -1.77
N ASN A 5 -1.84 -25.12 -0.83
CA ASN A 5 -1.55 -25.35 0.59
C ASN A 5 -0.64 -24.28 1.24
N VAL A 6 -0.73 -23.02 0.78
CA VAL A 6 -0.02 -21.88 1.38
C VAL A 6 -0.88 -21.30 2.50
N LYS A 7 -0.39 -21.37 3.74
CA LYS A 7 -1.14 -20.98 4.96
C LYS A 7 -0.48 -19.87 5.78
N ASN A 8 0.69 -19.40 5.35
CA ASN A 8 1.42 -18.30 5.98
C ASN A 8 1.24 -17.04 5.14
N PHE A 9 0.79 -15.96 5.75
CA PHE A 9 0.49 -14.71 5.04
C PHE A 9 0.90 -13.49 5.87
N VAL A 10 1.59 -12.54 5.24
CA VAL A 10 1.88 -11.23 5.82
C VAL A 10 1.06 -10.18 5.06
N LEU A 11 0.19 -9.47 5.77
CA LEU A 11 -0.64 -8.40 5.21
C LEU A 11 0.02 -7.05 5.47
N SER A 12 0.25 -6.31 4.38
CA SER A 12 0.53 -4.87 4.44
C SER A 12 -0.74 -4.07 4.73
N SER A 13 -1.01 -3.82 6.00
CA SER A 13 -2.11 -2.99 6.48
C SER A 13 -1.65 -1.54 6.73
N SER A 14 -2.47 -0.72 7.38
CA SER A 14 -2.18 0.70 7.59
C SER A 14 -2.82 1.23 8.87
N ALA A 15 -2.22 2.24 9.49
CA ALA A 15 -2.79 2.98 10.60
C ALA A 15 -4.12 3.69 10.24
N THR A 16 -4.48 3.79 8.95
CA THR A 16 -5.78 4.32 8.52
C THR A 16 -6.96 3.47 9.00
N VAL A 17 -6.75 2.18 9.30
CA VAL A 17 -7.81 1.29 9.84
C VAL A 17 -8.32 1.72 11.22
N TYR A 18 -7.54 2.54 11.93
CA TYR A 18 -7.93 3.12 13.21
C TYR A 18 -8.90 4.30 13.09
N GLY A 19 -9.14 4.82 11.88
CA GLY A 19 -10.02 5.97 11.68
C GLY A 19 -9.49 7.23 12.36
N GLU A 20 -10.37 7.93 13.07
CA GLU A 20 -10.00 9.02 13.98
C GLU A 20 -9.55 8.45 15.33
N PRO A 21 -8.30 8.72 15.78
CA PRO A 21 -7.79 8.21 17.05
C PRO A 21 -8.67 8.60 18.25
N GLN A 22 -9.00 7.62 19.10
CA GLN A 22 -9.72 7.85 20.35
C GLN A 22 -8.76 8.11 21.52
N PHE A 23 -7.55 7.56 21.44
CA PHE A 23 -6.45 7.82 22.36
C PHE A 23 -5.12 7.71 21.63
N LEU A 24 -4.10 8.35 22.18
CA LEU A 24 -2.71 8.29 21.72
C LEU A 24 -1.80 7.91 22.90
N PRO A 25 -0.72 7.15 22.66
CA PRO A 25 -0.34 6.53 21.38
C PRO A 25 -1.27 5.38 20.97
N LEU A 26 -1.35 5.08 19.66
CA LEU A 26 -2.18 4.00 19.12
C LEU A 26 -1.54 2.64 19.39
N THR A 27 -2.29 1.75 20.06
CA THR A 27 -1.88 0.35 20.31
C THR A 27 -2.67 -0.61 19.43
N GLU A 28 -2.25 -1.87 19.33
CA GLU A 28 -2.98 -2.92 18.60
C GLU A 28 -4.34 -3.26 19.22
N LYS A 29 -4.56 -2.85 20.48
CA LYS A 29 -5.84 -2.97 21.19
C LYS A 29 -6.81 -1.83 20.84
N HIS A 30 -6.35 -0.76 20.21
CA HIS A 30 -7.21 0.35 19.82
C HIS A 30 -8.29 -0.14 18.84
N PRO A 31 -9.56 0.32 18.99
CA PRO A 31 -10.63 -0.06 18.07
C PRO A 31 -10.30 0.32 16.62
N ILE A 32 -10.71 -0.53 15.69
CA ILE A 32 -10.61 -0.32 14.24
C ILE A 32 -11.99 -0.08 13.65
N GLY A 33 -12.08 0.70 12.57
CA GLY A 33 -13.35 1.12 11.99
C GLY A 33 -13.38 2.62 11.70
N ASN A 34 -14.51 3.12 11.18
CA ASN A 34 -14.73 4.53 10.87
C ASN A 34 -13.57 5.16 10.07
N CYS A 35 -13.09 4.42 9.07
CA CYS A 35 -12.00 4.87 8.22
C CYS A 35 -12.41 6.16 7.49
N GLN A 36 -11.50 7.13 7.46
CA GLN A 36 -11.77 8.46 6.92
C GLN A 36 -11.66 8.54 5.39
N ASN A 37 -11.28 7.43 4.73
CA ASN A 37 -11.14 7.33 3.28
C ASN A 37 -11.33 5.88 2.80
N SER A 38 -11.55 5.73 1.49
CA SER A 38 -11.74 4.43 0.83
C SER A 38 -10.53 3.50 1.00
N TYR A 39 -9.30 4.03 0.95
CA TYR A 39 -8.08 3.26 1.17
C TYR A 39 -8.06 2.56 2.55
N GLY A 40 -8.40 3.28 3.62
CA GLY A 40 -8.50 2.72 4.96
C GLY A 40 -9.57 1.63 5.05
N ASN A 41 -10.74 1.86 4.43
CA ASN A 41 -11.80 0.85 4.36
C ASN A 41 -11.33 -0.42 3.64
N THR A 42 -10.59 -0.30 2.53
CA THR A 42 -10.03 -1.47 1.84
C THR A 42 -9.08 -2.26 2.74
N LYS A 43 -8.17 -1.59 3.47
CA LYS A 43 -7.26 -2.27 4.41
C LYS A 43 -8.00 -2.95 5.55
N LEU A 44 -9.03 -2.30 6.10
CA LEU A 44 -9.89 -2.88 7.14
C LEU A 44 -10.63 -4.12 6.64
N CYS A 45 -11.21 -4.07 5.44
CA CYS A 45 -11.86 -5.23 4.83
C CYS A 45 -10.90 -6.42 4.68
N CYS A 46 -9.68 -6.19 4.20
CA CYS A 46 -8.67 -7.24 4.11
C CYS A 46 -8.35 -7.85 5.48
N GLU A 47 -8.18 -7.02 6.53
CA GLU A 47 -7.95 -7.51 7.89
C GLU A 47 -9.13 -8.34 8.41
N LEU A 48 -10.37 -7.91 8.20
CA LEU A 48 -11.56 -8.63 8.67
C LEU A 48 -11.72 -9.98 7.97
N ILE A 49 -11.47 -10.04 6.66
CA ILE A 49 -11.50 -11.30 5.89
C ILE A 49 -10.47 -12.28 6.46
N LEU A 50 -9.21 -11.83 6.60
CA LEU A 50 -8.11 -12.66 7.07
C LEU A 50 -8.24 -13.06 8.55
N LYS A 51 -8.76 -12.17 9.40
CA LYS A 51 -9.06 -12.50 10.79
C LYS A 51 -10.13 -13.58 10.87
N THR A 52 -11.19 -13.46 10.08
CA THR A 52 -12.29 -14.45 10.04
C THR A 52 -11.83 -15.79 9.49
N SER A 53 -10.87 -15.82 8.55
CA SER A 53 -10.33 -17.08 8.01
C SER A 53 -9.52 -17.89 9.03
N THR A 54 -9.04 -17.28 10.11
CA THR A 54 -8.21 -17.94 11.15
C THR A 54 -8.96 -18.40 12.40
N SER A 55 -10.24 -18.04 12.57
CA SER A 55 -10.97 -18.33 13.81
C SER A 55 -11.46 -19.78 13.89
N GLU A 56 -11.45 -20.37 15.08
CA GLU A 56 -12.16 -21.64 15.30
C GLU A 56 -13.68 -21.42 15.23
N GLY A 57 -14.34 -22.17 14.35
CA GLY A 57 -15.79 -22.15 14.16
C GLY A 57 -16.28 -21.26 13.02
N LYS A 58 -17.42 -21.66 12.44
CA LYS A 58 -18.11 -20.94 11.36
C LYS A 58 -18.59 -19.57 11.88
N ARG A 59 -17.84 -18.49 11.59
CA ARG A 59 -18.27 -17.12 11.91
C ARG A 59 -18.86 -16.44 10.68
N ARG A 60 -20.00 -15.77 10.88
CA ARG A 60 -20.66 -14.92 9.89
C ARG A 60 -19.99 -13.56 9.87
N ILE A 61 -19.84 -12.96 8.69
CA ILE A 61 -19.63 -11.52 8.58
C ILE A 61 -20.96 -10.84 8.96
N GLN A 62 -21.05 -10.23 10.13
CA GLN A 62 -22.22 -9.43 10.50
C GLN A 62 -22.11 -8.05 9.85
N TRP A 63 -22.87 -7.84 8.77
CA TRP A 63 -23.18 -6.52 8.26
C TRP A 63 -24.18 -5.85 9.22
N THR A 64 -23.78 -4.80 9.93
CA THR A 64 -24.72 -4.01 10.74
C THR A 64 -25.48 -3.03 9.84
N ALA A 65 -26.79 -2.99 10.03
CA ALA A 65 -27.78 -2.44 9.10
C ALA A 65 -27.76 -0.91 8.98
N GLN A 66 -26.82 -0.35 8.22
CA GLN A 66 -26.87 1.03 7.73
C GLN A 66 -26.74 1.19 6.20
N ASN A 67 -26.88 0.09 5.44
CA ASN A 67 -27.42 0.04 4.07
C ASN A 67 -27.17 1.26 3.15
N GLN A 68 -25.93 1.70 2.98
CA GLN A 68 -25.49 2.34 1.75
C GLN A 68 -24.15 1.76 1.33
N LEU A 69 -24.14 1.16 0.14
CA LEU A 69 -22.96 0.67 -0.56
C LEU A 69 -22.68 1.69 -1.65
N ASP A 70 -22.01 2.76 -1.27
CA ASP A 70 -21.37 3.67 -2.22
C ASP A 70 -19.88 3.29 -2.26
N ASP A 71 -19.45 2.91 -3.46
CA ASP A 71 -18.08 2.57 -3.88
C ASP A 71 -17.39 1.37 -3.22
N LEU A 72 -17.35 0.28 -3.97
CA LEU A 72 -16.41 -0.83 -3.78
C LEU A 72 -15.36 -0.83 -4.91
N ASP A 73 -14.24 -0.15 -4.65
CA ASP A 73 -13.00 -0.35 -5.39
C ASP A 73 -12.41 -1.73 -5.05
N ILE A 74 -12.53 -2.67 -6.00
CA ILE A 74 -11.97 -4.03 -5.90
C ILE A 74 -10.63 -4.11 -6.62
N ALA A 75 -9.87 -5.09 -6.17
CA ALA A 75 -8.44 -5.06 -6.08
C ALA A 75 -7.71 -6.06 -7.01
N ASP A 76 -7.35 -5.69 -8.25
CA ASP A 76 -6.41 -6.48 -9.10
C ASP A 76 -4.93 -6.20 -8.75
N PHE A 77 -4.15 -7.25 -8.53
CA PHE A 77 -2.71 -7.21 -8.26
C PHE A 77 -1.93 -7.46 -9.56
N ALA A 78 -0.95 -6.60 -9.86
CA ALA A 78 0.09 -6.85 -10.86
C ALA A 78 1.40 -6.30 -10.31
N ASP A 79 2.39 -7.17 -10.07
CA ASP A 79 3.51 -6.88 -9.17
C ASP A 79 4.84 -6.52 -9.87
N LEU A 80 4.92 -6.50 -11.21
CA LEU A 80 6.15 -6.08 -11.92
C LEU A 80 5.88 -5.58 -13.34
N ALA A 81 6.36 -4.38 -13.67
CA ALA A 81 6.39 -3.84 -15.04
C ALA A 81 7.82 -3.44 -15.41
N LEU A 82 8.27 -3.85 -16.60
CA LEU A 82 9.55 -3.43 -17.17
C LEU A 82 9.29 -2.31 -18.17
N LEU A 83 10.06 -1.23 -18.07
CA LEU A 83 9.94 -0.05 -18.93
C LEU A 83 11.31 0.26 -19.57
N SER A 84 11.27 0.65 -20.84
CA SER A 84 12.44 1.10 -21.59
C SER A 84 12.01 1.90 -22.81
N HIS A 85 12.91 2.76 -23.30
CA HIS A 85 12.71 3.57 -24.50
C HIS A 85 13.17 2.88 -25.78
N THR A 86 13.86 1.73 -25.69
CA THR A 86 14.38 1.01 -26.85
C THR A 86 14.07 -0.49 -26.76
N HIS A 87 13.88 -1.10 -27.92
CA HIS A 87 13.65 -2.54 -28.03
C HIS A 87 14.81 -3.34 -27.41
N GLU A 88 16.06 -2.96 -27.69
CA GLU A 88 17.26 -3.66 -27.20
C GLU A 88 17.36 -3.65 -25.66
N GLN A 89 17.19 -2.49 -25.03
CA GLN A 89 17.20 -2.40 -23.57
C GLN A 89 16.04 -3.17 -22.92
N MET A 90 14.86 -3.18 -23.53
CA MET A 90 13.72 -3.95 -23.03
C MET A 90 14.00 -5.46 -23.13
N GLN A 91 14.60 -5.93 -24.23
CA GLN A 91 14.99 -7.33 -24.40
C GLN A 91 16.07 -7.75 -23.39
N ILE A 92 17.07 -6.91 -23.14
CA ILE A 92 18.11 -7.13 -22.11
C ILE A 92 17.48 -7.23 -20.72
N ARG A 93 16.58 -6.29 -20.36
CA ARG A 93 15.91 -6.29 -19.05
C ARG A 93 15.07 -7.54 -18.85
N THR A 94 14.28 -7.91 -19.85
CA THR A 94 13.47 -9.14 -19.83
C THR A 94 14.34 -10.38 -19.63
N GLY A 95 15.46 -10.49 -20.35
CA GLY A 95 16.43 -11.58 -20.17
C GLY A 95 17.10 -11.58 -18.80
N SER A 96 17.47 -10.41 -18.28
CA SER A 96 18.08 -10.28 -16.95
C SER A 96 17.10 -10.70 -15.84
N VAL A 97 15.82 -10.32 -15.95
CA VAL A 97 14.78 -10.70 -14.98
C VAL A 97 14.52 -12.20 -15.05
N ALA A 98 14.52 -12.80 -16.24
CA ALA A 98 14.41 -14.25 -16.42
C ALA A 98 15.58 -14.98 -15.75
N ALA A 99 16.82 -14.53 -15.99
CA ALA A 99 18.02 -15.14 -15.42
C ALA A 99 18.06 -15.05 -13.88
N VAL A 100 17.70 -13.90 -13.31
CA VAL A 100 17.62 -13.71 -11.85
C VAL A 100 16.49 -14.53 -11.25
N SER A 101 15.33 -14.60 -11.92
CA SER A 101 14.22 -15.45 -11.47
C SER A 101 14.66 -16.91 -11.41
N ALA A 102 15.31 -17.41 -12.47
CA ALA A 102 15.79 -18.78 -12.53
C ALA A 102 16.83 -19.10 -11.46
N SER A 103 17.73 -18.17 -11.13
CA SER A 103 18.77 -18.39 -10.11
C SER A 103 18.22 -18.54 -8.69
N VAL A 104 16.99 -18.06 -8.44
CA VAL A 104 16.27 -18.23 -7.16
C VAL A 104 15.13 -19.26 -7.25
N GLY A 105 15.08 -20.06 -8.32
CA GLY A 105 14.08 -21.13 -8.49
C GLY A 105 12.68 -20.64 -8.91
N LEU A 106 12.57 -19.43 -9.46
CA LEU A 106 11.33 -18.88 -9.99
C LEU A 106 11.29 -18.95 -11.52
N SER A 107 10.10 -19.17 -12.09
CA SER A 107 9.87 -19.18 -13.54
C SER A 107 8.88 -18.09 -13.93
N ILE A 108 9.17 -17.33 -15.00
CA ILE A 108 8.27 -16.29 -15.51
C ILE A 108 7.16 -16.95 -16.34
N HIS A 109 5.91 -16.62 -16.03
CA HIS A 109 4.75 -17.19 -16.71
C HIS A 109 4.49 -16.49 -18.05
N LYS A 110 5.05 -17.01 -19.13
CA LYS A 110 5.01 -16.46 -20.50
C LYS A 110 3.61 -16.02 -20.95
N GLY A 111 2.59 -16.87 -20.77
CA GLY A 111 1.21 -16.55 -21.17
C GLY A 111 0.55 -15.37 -20.42
N LYS A 112 1.14 -14.94 -19.29
CA LYS A 112 0.71 -13.78 -18.51
C LYS A 112 1.63 -12.56 -18.70
N THR A 113 2.76 -12.74 -19.37
CA THR A 113 3.68 -11.67 -19.72
C THR A 113 3.24 -11.08 -21.05
N LYS A 114 2.89 -9.80 -21.06
CA LYS A 114 2.42 -9.06 -22.23
C LYS A 114 3.35 -7.89 -22.51
N VAL A 115 3.39 -7.47 -23.76
CA VAL A 115 4.17 -6.32 -24.21
C VAL A 115 3.19 -5.24 -24.63
N LEU A 116 3.29 -4.06 -24.01
CA LEU A 116 2.61 -2.87 -24.48
C LEU A 116 3.64 -1.95 -25.16
N LYS A 117 3.45 -1.69 -26.45
CA LYS A 117 4.27 -0.75 -27.23
C LYS A 117 3.53 0.58 -27.28
N PHE A 118 4.21 1.69 -26.98
CA PHE A 118 3.62 3.03 -27.00
C PHE A 118 4.43 3.94 -27.92
N LYS A 119 3.83 4.37 -29.04
CA LYS A 119 4.47 5.27 -30.03
C LYS A 119 5.86 4.79 -30.48
N VAL A 120 6.03 3.48 -30.69
CA VAL A 120 7.30 2.87 -31.11
C VAL A 120 7.22 2.51 -32.59
N GLU A 121 8.17 2.96 -33.41
CA GLU A 121 8.23 2.63 -34.85
C GLU A 121 8.76 1.20 -35.11
N ASN A 122 9.43 0.60 -34.13
CA ASN A 122 10.05 -0.73 -34.24
C ASN A 122 9.02 -1.85 -33.99
N SER A 123 8.82 -2.72 -34.98
CA SER A 123 7.88 -3.84 -34.96
C SER A 123 8.47 -5.16 -34.48
N ASN A 124 9.75 -5.21 -34.10
CA ASN A 124 10.39 -6.45 -33.69
C ASN A 124 9.67 -7.12 -32.50
N PRO A 125 9.48 -8.44 -32.53
CA PRO A 125 8.85 -9.19 -31.45
C PRO A 125 9.78 -9.31 -30.24
N PHE A 126 9.24 -9.23 -29.03
CA PHE A 126 9.99 -9.54 -27.82
C PHE A 126 9.93 -11.02 -27.52
N THR A 127 11.04 -11.57 -27.03
CA THR A 127 11.13 -12.99 -26.71
C THR A 127 11.51 -13.23 -25.25
N LEU A 128 11.02 -14.33 -24.69
CA LEU A 128 11.36 -14.82 -23.35
C LEU A 128 11.59 -16.32 -23.43
N ASP A 129 12.83 -16.75 -23.14
CA ASP A 129 13.27 -18.14 -23.28
C ASP A 129 12.94 -18.73 -24.67
N GLY A 130 13.19 -17.95 -25.73
CA GLY A 130 12.94 -18.35 -27.11
C GLY A 130 11.48 -18.29 -27.59
N GLU A 131 10.53 -17.94 -26.73
CA GLU A 131 9.12 -17.78 -27.11
C GLU A 131 8.75 -16.30 -27.28
N THR A 132 7.97 -16.00 -28.32
CA THR A 132 7.46 -14.66 -28.57
C THR A 132 6.38 -14.28 -27.56
N LEU A 133 6.52 -13.11 -26.95
CA LEU A 133 5.53 -12.53 -26.05
C LEU A 133 4.42 -11.84 -26.84
N GLU A 134 3.19 -11.88 -26.32
CA GLU A 134 2.04 -11.25 -26.96
C GLU A 134 2.09 -9.72 -26.82
N ASP A 135 2.02 -9.03 -27.96
CA ASP A 135 1.79 -7.59 -28.02
C ASP A 135 0.31 -7.28 -27.73
N VAL A 136 0.07 -6.34 -26.83
CA VAL A 136 -1.28 -5.90 -26.45
C VAL A 136 -1.42 -4.39 -26.68
N GLU A 137 -2.61 -3.96 -27.10
CA GLU A 137 -2.93 -2.53 -27.27
C GLU A 137 -3.27 -1.84 -25.93
N SER A 138 -3.63 -2.64 -24.92
CA SER A 138 -3.86 -2.17 -23.56
C SER A 138 -3.46 -3.24 -22.55
N SER A 139 -3.02 -2.81 -21.37
CA SER A 139 -2.65 -3.71 -20.28
C SER A 139 -3.18 -3.20 -18.95
N THR A 140 -3.53 -4.12 -18.04
CA THR A 140 -3.92 -3.74 -16.67
C THR A 140 -2.67 -3.74 -15.79
N TYR A 141 -2.30 -2.58 -15.25
CA TYR A 141 -1.21 -2.43 -14.28
C TYR A 141 -1.70 -1.71 -13.04
N LEU A 142 -1.47 -2.30 -11.85
CA LEU A 142 -2.01 -1.78 -10.58
C LEU A 142 -3.50 -1.39 -10.67
N ARG A 143 -4.30 -2.20 -11.38
CA ARG A 143 -5.75 -2.03 -11.62
C ARG A 143 -6.13 -0.98 -12.64
N SER A 144 -5.20 -0.18 -13.13
CA SER A 144 -5.45 0.78 -14.19
C SER A 144 -5.23 0.16 -15.57
N ILE A 145 -6.18 0.37 -16.47
CA ILE A 145 -5.95 0.16 -17.90
C ILE A 145 -4.96 1.22 -18.39
N ILE A 146 -3.83 0.75 -18.88
CA ILE A 146 -2.86 1.53 -19.62
C ILE A 146 -3.14 1.25 -21.10
N ASP A 147 -3.58 2.26 -21.83
CA ASP A 147 -3.76 2.26 -23.27
C ASP A 147 -3.11 3.50 -23.90
N GLU A 148 -3.10 3.58 -25.23
CA GLU A 148 -2.50 4.72 -25.93
C GLU A 148 -3.28 6.03 -25.77
N GLN A 149 -4.56 5.97 -25.42
CA GLN A 149 -5.44 7.13 -25.33
C GLN A 149 -5.35 7.86 -23.97
N GLY A 150 -4.86 7.18 -22.94
CA GLY A 150 -4.63 7.76 -21.60
C GLY A 150 -5.91 8.18 -20.88
N GLY A 151 -7.07 7.71 -21.34
CA GLY A 151 -8.37 8.05 -20.78
C GLY A 151 -8.78 7.16 -19.62
N SER A 152 -9.41 7.72 -18.58
CA SER A 152 -9.91 6.96 -17.43
C SER A 152 -11.18 6.15 -17.71
N ASP A 153 -11.89 6.42 -18.81
CA ASP A 153 -13.20 5.82 -19.10
C ASP A 153 -13.13 4.31 -19.36
N ALA A 154 -12.11 3.86 -20.09
CA ALA A 154 -11.87 2.44 -20.32
C ALA A 154 -11.55 1.73 -18.99
N ASP A 155 -10.74 2.37 -18.14
CA ASP A 155 -10.38 1.88 -16.81
C ASP A 155 -11.61 1.71 -15.91
N VAL A 156 -12.42 2.77 -15.80
CA VAL A 156 -13.68 2.76 -15.03
C VAL A 156 -14.63 1.67 -15.56
N LYS A 157 -14.82 1.59 -16.88
CA LYS A 157 -15.75 0.63 -17.49
C LYS A 157 -15.31 -0.82 -17.30
N ALA A 158 -14.02 -1.11 -17.41
CA ALA A 158 -13.48 -2.45 -17.21
C ALA A 158 -13.54 -2.88 -15.73
N ARG A 159 -13.25 -1.97 -14.79
CA ARG A 159 -13.40 -2.21 -13.35
C ARG A 159 -14.85 -2.52 -12.98
N ILE A 160 -15.79 -1.70 -13.47
CA ILE A 160 -17.24 -1.93 -13.32
C ILE A 160 -17.64 -3.27 -13.94
N GLY A 161 -17.11 -3.61 -15.13
CA GLY A 161 -17.40 -4.88 -15.82
C GLY A 161 -16.97 -6.13 -15.04
N LYS A 162 -15.76 -6.13 -14.47
CA LYS A 162 -15.23 -7.23 -13.64
C LYS A 162 -16.04 -7.39 -12.35
N ALA A 163 -16.29 -6.28 -11.65
CA ALA A 163 -17.13 -6.27 -10.45
C ALA A 163 -18.55 -6.78 -10.77
N ARG A 164 -19.17 -6.28 -11.84
CA ARG A 164 -20.48 -6.71 -12.31
C ARG A 164 -20.50 -8.20 -12.65
N THR A 165 -19.46 -8.73 -13.29
CA THR A 165 -19.38 -10.15 -13.66
C THR A 165 -19.26 -11.05 -12.42
N ALA A 166 -18.41 -10.69 -11.46
CA ALA A 166 -18.29 -11.37 -10.18
C ALA A 166 -19.64 -11.34 -9.43
N PHE A 167 -20.29 -10.17 -9.34
CA PHE A 167 -21.60 -10.04 -8.71
C PHE A 167 -22.71 -10.81 -9.43
N LEU A 168 -22.67 -10.90 -10.76
CA LEU A 168 -23.62 -11.70 -11.55
C LEU A 168 -23.43 -13.20 -11.32
N GLN A 169 -22.20 -13.67 -11.14
CA GLN A 169 -21.94 -15.06 -10.75
C GLN A 169 -22.46 -15.37 -9.35
N LEU A 170 -22.34 -14.39 -8.44
CA LEU A 170 -22.88 -14.45 -7.09
C LEU A 170 -24.42 -14.33 -7.09
N LYS A 171 -25.04 -13.68 -8.07
CA LYS A 171 -26.50 -13.50 -8.16
C LYS A 171 -27.28 -14.81 -8.11
N ASN A 172 -26.77 -15.90 -8.70
CA ASN A 172 -27.43 -17.21 -8.65
C ASN A 172 -27.36 -17.85 -7.25
N ILE A 173 -26.26 -17.63 -6.54
CA ILE A 173 -26.07 -18.06 -5.15
C ILE A 173 -26.97 -17.22 -4.23
N TRP A 174 -26.97 -15.89 -4.39
CA TRP A 174 -27.80 -14.97 -3.59
C TRP A 174 -29.29 -15.18 -3.82
N ASN A 175 -29.72 -15.49 -5.05
CA ASN A 175 -31.13 -15.74 -5.38
C ASN A 175 -31.59 -17.18 -5.10
N SER A 176 -30.68 -18.14 -4.91
CA SER A 176 -31.04 -19.51 -4.59
C SER A 176 -31.73 -19.60 -3.22
N LYS A 177 -32.95 -20.12 -3.18
CA LYS A 177 -33.70 -20.41 -1.93
C LYS A 177 -33.30 -21.74 -1.29
N GLN A 178 -32.54 -22.58 -2.00
CA GLN A 178 -32.07 -23.88 -1.49
C GLN A 178 -30.89 -23.74 -0.52
N VAL A 179 -30.16 -22.63 -0.62
CA VAL A 179 -29.02 -22.32 0.24
C VAL A 179 -29.48 -21.28 1.26
N SER A 180 -29.50 -21.63 2.54
CA SER A 180 -29.89 -20.69 3.60
C SER A 180 -28.95 -19.48 3.61
N THR A 181 -29.43 -18.31 4.02
CA THR A 181 -28.62 -17.07 4.15
C THR A 181 -27.34 -17.34 4.96
N ASN A 182 -27.46 -18.18 6.00
CA ASN A 182 -26.36 -18.60 6.87
C ASN A 182 -25.26 -19.37 6.13
N MET A 183 -25.58 -20.08 5.05
CA MET A 183 -24.64 -20.89 4.27
C MET A 183 -23.94 -20.05 3.18
N LYS A 184 -24.55 -18.94 2.74
CA LYS A 184 -23.96 -18.00 1.77
C LYS A 184 -22.86 -17.13 2.41
N ASP A 185 -22.97 -16.89 3.71
CA ASP A 185 -22.00 -16.14 4.52
C ASP A 185 -20.81 -16.98 5.02
N LEU A 186 -20.74 -18.25 4.63
CA LEU A 186 -19.96 -19.26 5.33
C LEU A 186 -18.65 -19.59 4.61
N TYR A 187 -17.63 -18.77 4.83
CA TYR A 187 -16.24 -19.14 4.53
C TYR A 187 -15.79 -20.24 5.52
N THR A 188 -15.18 -21.31 5.03
CA THR A 188 -14.55 -22.33 5.88
C THR A 188 -13.29 -21.72 6.52
N SER A 189 -13.44 -21.24 7.74
CA SER A 189 -12.32 -20.85 8.60
C SER A 189 -11.40 -22.04 8.81
N ASP A 190 -10.10 -21.85 8.65
CA ASP A 190 -9.07 -22.86 8.87
C ASP A 190 -8.10 -22.32 9.94
N PRO A 191 -8.18 -22.81 11.19
CA PRO A 191 -7.36 -22.30 12.30
C PRO A 191 -5.87 -22.59 12.12
N THR A 192 -5.48 -23.37 11.10
CA THR A 192 -4.07 -23.64 10.78
C THR A 192 -3.43 -22.51 9.95
N TRP A 193 -4.17 -21.47 9.59
CA TRP A 193 -3.62 -20.27 8.96
C TRP A 193 -2.83 -19.42 9.97
N ASN A 194 -1.67 -18.96 9.53
CA ASN A 194 -0.78 -18.06 10.26
C ASN A 194 -0.73 -16.75 9.51
N ILE A 195 -1.26 -15.70 10.13
CA ILE A 195 -1.42 -14.40 9.49
C ILE A 195 -0.85 -13.32 10.39
N ILE A 196 0.02 -12.48 9.83
CA ILE A 196 0.53 -11.29 10.49
C ILE A 196 0.05 -10.07 9.71
N SER A 197 -0.76 -9.21 10.34
CA SER A 197 -1.12 -7.89 9.82
C SER A 197 -0.16 -6.85 10.36
N LEU A 198 0.57 -6.20 9.47
CA LEU A 198 1.49 -5.13 9.82
C LEU A 198 0.83 -3.79 9.48
N ARG A 199 0.49 -2.97 10.48
CA ARG A 199 -0.16 -1.67 10.31
C ARG A 199 0.88 -0.57 10.22
N TYR A 200 1.17 -0.13 9.01
CA TYR A 200 2.18 0.90 8.77
C TYR A 200 1.66 2.27 9.13
N PHE A 201 2.51 3.08 9.73
CA PHE A 201 2.28 4.51 9.89
C PHE A 201 2.73 5.22 8.61
N ASN A 202 3.72 6.12 8.67
CA ASN A 202 4.14 6.91 7.52
C ASN A 202 5.57 6.55 7.10
N PRO A 203 5.76 5.55 6.21
CA PRO A 203 7.09 5.20 5.72
C PRO A 203 7.70 6.33 4.89
N VAL A 204 8.97 6.60 5.14
CA VAL A 204 9.75 7.66 4.47
C VAL A 204 11.21 7.25 4.30
N GLY A 205 11.95 8.02 3.50
CA GLY A 205 13.38 7.79 3.28
C GLY A 205 13.66 6.89 2.07
N ALA A 206 14.91 6.46 1.97
CA ALA A 206 15.42 5.73 0.82
C ALA A 206 16.50 4.74 1.28
N HIS A 207 16.94 3.86 0.38
CA HIS A 207 18.11 3.03 0.69
C HIS A 207 19.37 3.91 0.76
N ALA A 208 20.29 3.58 1.67
CA ALA A 208 21.50 4.38 1.93
C ALA A 208 22.43 4.52 0.72
N SER A 209 22.29 3.65 -0.29
CA SER A 209 23.04 3.80 -1.55
C SER A 209 22.59 5.00 -2.39
N GLY A 210 21.40 5.55 -2.13
CA GLY A 210 20.79 6.61 -2.96
C GLY A 210 20.29 6.14 -4.33
N LEU A 211 20.38 4.83 -4.63
CA LEU A 211 19.99 4.28 -5.95
C LEU A 211 18.52 3.88 -6.04
N ILE A 212 17.87 3.68 -4.89
CA ILE A 212 16.46 3.28 -4.80
C ILE A 212 15.75 4.09 -3.71
N GLY A 213 14.56 4.58 -4.03
CA GLY A 213 13.73 5.42 -3.17
C GLY A 213 12.33 5.58 -3.75
N GLU A 214 11.50 6.37 -3.09
CA GLU A 214 10.13 6.67 -3.56
C GLU A 214 10.18 7.63 -4.76
N ASP A 215 9.66 7.20 -5.92
CA ASP A 215 9.63 8.00 -7.16
C ASP A 215 8.21 8.03 -7.76
N PRO A 216 7.28 8.78 -7.16
CA PRO A 216 5.91 8.88 -7.65
C PRO A 216 5.82 9.78 -8.88
N ARG A 217 5.03 9.38 -9.87
CA ARG A 217 4.74 10.18 -11.06
C ARG A 217 3.75 11.30 -10.74
N GLY A 218 3.99 12.49 -11.31
CA GLY A 218 3.12 13.65 -11.13
C GLY A 218 3.26 14.30 -9.76
N ILE A 219 2.23 15.05 -9.35
CA ILE A 219 2.20 15.70 -8.03
C ILE A 219 2.00 14.61 -6.97
N PRO A 220 2.93 14.43 -6.02
CA PRO A 220 2.81 13.34 -5.05
C PRO A 220 1.69 13.60 -4.03
N ASN A 221 0.96 12.53 -3.68
CA ASN A 221 -0.07 12.58 -2.64
C ASN A 221 0.51 12.55 -1.21
N ASN A 222 1.71 12.00 -1.07
CA ASN A 222 2.43 11.85 0.19
C ASN A 222 3.37 13.04 0.42
N LEU A 223 3.57 13.42 1.68
CA LEU A 223 4.37 14.58 2.04
C LEU A 223 5.82 14.46 1.54
N MET A 224 6.52 13.36 1.87
CA MET A 224 7.96 13.31 1.66
C MET A 224 8.39 13.34 0.19
N PRO A 225 7.76 12.59 -0.73
CA PRO A 225 8.10 12.73 -2.15
C PRO A 225 7.84 14.15 -2.68
N TYR A 226 6.78 14.81 -2.19
CA TYR A 226 6.49 16.19 -2.56
C TYR A 226 7.63 17.11 -2.05
N VAL A 227 7.98 17.02 -0.77
CA VAL A 227 9.11 17.76 -0.18
C VAL A 227 10.41 17.51 -0.96
N THR A 228 10.72 16.26 -1.33
CA THR A 228 11.94 15.95 -2.10
C THR A 228 11.90 16.50 -3.52
N GLN A 229 10.74 16.52 -4.18
CA GLN A 229 10.60 17.12 -5.51
C GLN A 229 10.78 18.64 -5.46
N VAL A 230 10.30 19.30 -4.41
CA VAL A 230 10.54 20.74 -4.19
C VAL A 230 12.02 21.00 -3.90
N ALA A 231 12.64 20.23 -3.01
CA ALA A 231 14.08 20.33 -2.74
C ALA A 231 14.96 20.07 -3.99
N SER A 232 14.46 19.28 -4.94
CA SER A 232 15.11 18.99 -6.21
C SER A 232 14.83 20.04 -7.29
N GLY A 233 13.91 20.99 -7.05
CA GLY A 233 13.49 22.02 -7.99
C GLY A 233 12.48 21.55 -9.06
N LEU A 234 11.91 20.35 -8.92
CA LEU A 234 10.88 19.82 -9.82
C LEU A 234 9.51 20.46 -9.57
N LEU A 235 9.24 20.83 -8.32
CA LEU A 235 8.01 21.53 -7.91
C LEU A 235 8.37 22.85 -7.22
N PRO A 236 7.53 23.90 -7.36
CA PRO A 236 7.88 25.23 -6.85
C PRO A 236 7.73 25.35 -5.33
N TYR A 237 6.77 24.65 -4.72
CA TYR A 237 6.48 24.69 -3.29
C TYR A 237 5.65 23.48 -2.85
N VAL A 238 5.69 23.18 -1.55
CA VAL A 238 4.87 22.15 -0.89
C VAL A 238 3.53 22.73 -0.47
N ASN A 239 2.43 22.01 -0.70
CA ASN A 239 1.13 22.35 -0.13
C ASN A 239 0.99 21.74 1.28
N VAL A 240 0.91 22.59 2.30
CA VAL A 240 0.70 22.19 3.70
C VAL A 240 -0.79 22.29 4.01
N TYR A 241 -1.46 21.15 4.13
CA TYR A 241 -2.91 21.08 4.33
C TYR A 241 -3.30 21.30 5.79
N GLY A 242 -3.78 22.50 6.12
CA GLY A 242 -4.22 22.90 7.45
C GLY A 242 -3.09 23.41 8.35
N ASN A 243 -3.40 24.46 9.12
CA ASN A 243 -2.52 25.10 10.11
C ASN A 243 -3.25 25.39 11.43
N ASP A 244 -4.41 24.76 11.63
CA ASP A 244 -5.36 25.02 12.70
C ASP A 244 -5.72 23.72 13.46
N TYR A 245 -4.93 22.66 13.28
CA TYR A 245 -5.04 21.45 14.09
C TYR A 245 -4.56 21.72 15.53
N PRO A 246 -5.10 21.01 16.55
CA PRO A 246 -4.64 21.13 17.93
C PRO A 246 -3.29 20.41 18.13
N THR A 247 -2.25 20.87 17.43
CA THR A 247 -0.90 20.30 17.42
C THR A 247 0.14 21.39 17.72
N VAL A 248 1.40 20.97 17.91
CA VAL A 248 2.53 21.84 18.28
C VAL A 248 2.68 23.10 17.42
N ASP A 249 2.38 23.02 16.12
CA ASP A 249 2.53 24.13 15.17
C ASP A 249 1.29 24.34 14.28
N GLY A 250 0.16 23.74 14.65
CA GLY A 250 -1.09 23.78 13.89
C GLY A 250 -1.16 22.83 12.70
N THR A 251 -0.06 22.18 12.31
CA THR A 251 -0.03 21.24 11.17
C THR A 251 -0.18 19.79 11.62
N GLY A 252 -0.53 18.89 10.69
CA GLY A 252 -0.74 17.48 11.00
C GLY A 252 0.52 16.79 11.55
N VAL A 253 0.37 16.03 12.64
CA VAL A 253 1.44 15.24 13.25
C VAL A 253 1.30 13.77 12.85
N ARG A 254 2.40 13.18 12.39
CA ARG A 254 2.46 11.77 11.97
C ARG A 254 3.71 11.10 12.53
N ASP A 255 3.63 9.79 12.71
CA ASP A 255 4.76 8.94 13.06
C ASP A 255 5.45 8.43 11.80
N TYR A 256 6.62 8.99 11.51
CA TYR A 256 7.38 8.70 10.30
C TYR A 256 8.44 7.64 10.57
N ILE A 257 8.33 6.50 9.88
CA ILE A 257 9.25 5.36 10.02
C ILE A 257 10.16 5.26 8.79
N HIS A 258 11.44 4.97 8.98
CA HIS A 258 12.34 4.78 7.85
C HIS A 258 11.97 3.53 7.03
N VAL A 259 11.90 3.63 5.71
CA VAL A 259 11.44 2.56 4.81
C VAL A 259 12.27 1.27 4.91
N VAL A 260 13.57 1.40 5.21
CA VAL A 260 14.44 0.24 5.45
C VAL A 260 14.07 -0.50 6.74
N ASP A 261 13.74 0.21 7.82
CA ASP A 261 13.16 -0.42 9.01
C ASP A 261 11.78 -1.01 8.64
N LEU A 262 10.97 -0.36 7.82
CA LEU A 262 9.73 -1.01 7.39
C LEU A 262 9.96 -2.34 6.63
N ALA A 263 10.98 -2.38 5.75
CA ALA A 263 11.35 -3.58 5.01
C ALA A 263 11.88 -4.70 5.92
N GLU A 264 12.75 -4.38 6.88
CA GLU A 264 13.27 -5.36 7.83
C GLU A 264 12.16 -5.93 8.73
N ALA A 265 11.07 -5.17 8.97
CA ALA A 265 9.90 -5.63 9.70
C ALA A 265 9.26 -6.83 9.02
N HIS A 266 9.21 -6.81 7.69
CA HIS A 266 8.64 -7.91 6.91
C HIS A 266 9.49 -9.16 7.07
N THR A 267 10.81 -9.03 6.97
CA THR A 267 11.73 -10.16 7.19
C THR A 267 11.54 -10.74 8.59
N LYS A 268 11.54 -9.91 9.64
CA LYS A 268 11.33 -10.38 11.02
C LYS A 268 9.93 -10.94 11.26
N SER A 269 8.92 -10.49 10.50
CA SER A 269 7.58 -11.05 10.58
C SER A 269 7.55 -12.49 10.09
N LEU A 270 8.37 -12.85 9.10
CA LEU A 270 8.52 -14.24 8.65
C LEU A 270 9.15 -15.11 9.75
N ASP A 271 10.05 -14.59 10.57
CA ASP A 271 10.57 -15.33 11.73
C ASP A 271 9.53 -15.47 12.85
N LYS A 272 8.63 -14.48 12.97
CA LYS A 272 7.51 -14.51 13.92
C LYS A 272 6.33 -15.38 13.46
N ILE A 273 6.24 -15.70 12.17
CA ILE A 273 5.16 -16.54 11.61
C ILE A 273 5.42 -18.01 11.98
N LYS A 274 5.16 -18.32 13.25
CA LYS A 274 5.27 -19.68 13.79
C LYS A 274 4.02 -20.48 13.47
N GLN A 275 4.14 -21.81 13.48
CA GLN A 275 2.97 -22.68 13.40
C GLN A 275 1.96 -22.31 14.50
N ASN A 276 0.69 -22.17 14.11
CA ASN A 276 -0.45 -21.84 14.94
C ASN A 276 -0.38 -20.46 15.61
N CYS A 277 0.24 -19.45 14.98
CA CYS A 277 0.16 -18.08 15.49
C CYS A 277 -1.23 -17.45 15.31
N GLY A 278 -2.09 -18.04 14.46
CA GLY A 278 -3.40 -17.50 14.11
C GLY A 278 -3.26 -16.12 13.47
N PHE A 279 -4.16 -15.20 13.81
CA PHE A 279 -4.09 -13.80 13.38
C PHE A 279 -3.39 -12.92 14.42
N LYS A 280 -2.25 -12.35 14.07
CA LYS A 280 -1.51 -11.37 14.86
C LYS A 280 -1.46 -10.02 14.15
N VAL A 281 -1.41 -8.95 14.93
CA VAL A 281 -1.33 -7.57 14.45
C VAL A 281 -0.13 -6.92 15.11
N TYR A 282 0.60 -6.10 14.36
CA TYR A 282 1.66 -5.24 14.87
C TYR A 282 1.57 -3.85 14.25
N ASN A 283 1.65 -2.81 15.07
CA ASN A 283 1.87 -1.45 14.61
C ASN A 283 3.34 -1.24 14.26
N LEU A 284 3.62 -0.61 13.13
CA LEU A 284 4.97 -0.28 12.68
C LEU A 284 5.11 1.22 12.50
N GLY A 285 5.69 1.87 13.51
CA GLY A 285 6.01 3.28 13.59
C GLY A 285 7.08 3.49 14.67
N THR A 286 7.70 4.66 14.75
CA THR A 286 8.76 4.97 15.72
C THR A 286 8.22 5.30 17.12
N GLY A 287 6.92 5.59 17.22
CA GLY A 287 6.28 6.17 18.39
C GLY A 287 6.57 7.66 18.61
N GLN A 288 7.34 8.29 17.72
CA GLN A 288 7.66 9.71 17.78
C GLN A 288 6.89 10.46 16.70
N GLY A 289 6.00 11.36 17.13
CA GLY A 289 5.27 12.23 16.22
C GLY A 289 6.12 13.39 15.72
N CYS A 290 6.09 13.62 14.40
CA CYS A 290 6.67 14.80 13.76
C CYS A 290 5.56 15.55 13.01
N SER A 291 5.52 16.88 13.12
CA SER A 291 4.61 17.71 12.36
C SER A 291 5.04 17.84 10.89
N VAL A 292 4.17 18.40 10.04
CA VAL A 292 4.52 18.68 8.64
C VAL A 292 5.69 19.65 8.55
N LEU A 293 5.68 20.73 9.35
CA LEU A 293 6.73 21.75 9.31
C LEU A 293 8.04 21.22 9.90
N GLN A 294 8.00 20.41 10.96
CA GLN A 294 9.20 19.76 11.50
C GLN A 294 9.86 18.84 10.46
N MET A 295 9.07 18.10 9.66
CA MET A 295 9.61 17.29 8.56
C MET A 295 10.22 18.13 7.45
N ILE A 296 9.60 19.26 7.07
CA ILE A 296 10.16 20.21 6.11
C ILE A 296 11.50 20.72 6.63
N GLN A 297 11.57 21.18 7.88
CA GLN A 297 12.79 21.69 8.51
C GLN A 297 13.89 20.62 8.61
N ALA A 298 13.54 19.38 8.91
CA ALA A 298 14.48 18.25 8.89
C ALA A 298 15.07 18.05 7.48
N MET A 299 14.26 18.19 6.44
CA MET A 299 14.72 18.08 5.05
C MET A 299 15.52 19.30 4.58
N GLU A 300 15.19 20.51 5.04
CA GLU A 300 16.01 21.71 4.80
C GLU A 300 17.40 21.54 5.41
N THR A 301 17.46 21.07 6.65
CA THR A 301 18.71 20.78 7.36
C THR A 301 19.53 19.72 6.63
N ALA A 302 18.88 18.64 6.16
CA ALA A 302 19.56 17.54 5.47
C ALA A 302 20.04 17.92 4.06
N SER A 303 19.29 18.75 3.33
CA SER A 303 19.61 19.14 1.95
C SER A 303 20.46 20.41 1.84
N GLY A 304 20.52 21.23 2.90
CA GLY A 304 21.11 22.56 2.87
C GLY A 304 20.35 23.54 1.96
N LYS A 305 19.10 23.24 1.61
CA LYS A 305 18.25 24.06 0.73
C LYS A 305 17.01 24.52 1.47
N THR A 306 16.54 25.73 1.15
CA THR A 306 15.21 26.19 1.55
C THR A 306 14.14 25.41 0.79
N ILE A 307 13.08 25.00 1.48
CA ILE A 307 11.94 24.28 0.90
C ILE A 307 10.70 25.15 1.02
N PRO A 308 10.33 25.88 -0.05
CA PRO A 308 9.15 26.73 -0.05
C PRO A 308 7.88 25.92 0.20
N TYR A 309 6.95 26.47 0.97
CA TYR A 309 5.64 25.87 1.18
C TYR A 309 4.54 26.93 1.26
N THR A 310 3.30 26.51 1.05
CA THR A 310 2.10 27.34 1.22
C THR A 310 1.09 26.62 2.09
N ILE A 311 0.36 27.36 2.92
CA ILE A 311 -0.73 26.81 3.72
C ILE A 311 -1.99 26.72 2.87
N CYS A 312 -2.59 25.54 2.83
CA CYS A 312 -3.85 25.26 2.16
C CYS A 312 -4.94 24.88 3.18
N SER A 313 -6.18 24.81 2.72
CA SER A 313 -7.27 24.22 3.51
C SER A 313 -6.95 22.76 3.90
N ARG A 314 -7.57 22.28 4.97
CA ARG A 314 -7.44 20.89 5.41
C ARG A 314 -7.86 19.95 4.28
N ARG A 315 -7.09 18.88 4.08
CA ARG A 315 -7.45 17.82 3.14
C ARG A 315 -8.52 16.92 3.77
N PRO A 316 -9.62 16.60 3.07
CA PRO A 316 -10.64 15.71 3.59
C PRO A 316 -10.05 14.36 4.03
N GLY A 317 -10.38 13.94 5.25
CA GLY A 317 -9.95 12.67 5.84
C GLY A 317 -8.59 12.70 6.57
N ASP A 318 -7.90 13.85 6.61
CA ASP A 318 -6.71 14.03 7.46
C ASP A 318 -7.08 14.34 8.92
N CYS A 319 -6.55 13.53 9.82
CA CYS A 319 -6.64 13.71 11.27
C CYS A 319 -5.53 14.63 11.81
N ALA A 320 -5.71 15.16 13.03
CA ALA A 320 -4.70 16.01 13.67
C ALA A 320 -3.39 15.26 13.95
N THR A 321 -3.45 14.15 14.69
CA THR A 321 -2.27 13.42 15.17
C THR A 321 -2.47 11.93 15.04
N LYS A 322 -1.50 11.21 14.44
CA LYS A 322 -1.43 9.74 14.41
C LYS A 322 -0.03 9.25 14.74
N MET A 323 0.12 8.61 15.88
CA MET A 323 1.37 7.99 16.34
C MET A 323 1.09 6.67 17.04
N CYS A 324 2.04 5.73 16.95
CA CYS A 324 1.88 4.41 17.52
C CYS A 324 2.59 4.26 18.87
N GLU A 325 2.18 3.25 19.63
CA GLU A 325 3.08 2.66 20.62
C GLU A 325 3.78 1.50 19.89
N ASP A 326 5.08 1.63 19.60
CA ASP A 326 5.83 0.52 19.02
C ASP A 326 6.13 -0.52 20.09
N LEU A 327 5.20 -1.46 20.27
CA LEU A 327 5.38 -2.57 21.21
C LEU A 327 6.46 -3.57 20.76
N TRP A 328 6.92 -3.49 19.51
CA TRP A 328 7.98 -4.36 18.99
C TRP A 328 9.37 -3.71 19.15
N ASN A 329 9.47 -2.37 19.12
CA ASN A 329 10.64 -1.55 19.49
C ASN A 329 11.99 -2.08 18.99
N TRP A 330 12.04 -2.44 17.71
CA TRP A 330 13.16 -3.17 17.12
C TRP A 330 13.94 -2.34 16.09
N GLN A 331 13.42 -1.17 15.74
CA GLN A 331 13.89 -0.28 14.68
C GLN A 331 15.25 0.32 15.01
N VAL A 332 16.08 0.55 13.99
CA VAL A 332 17.46 1.02 14.18
C VAL A 332 17.82 2.26 13.36
N LYS A 333 17.07 2.59 12.30
CA LYS A 333 17.42 3.73 11.43
C LYS A 333 16.97 5.08 11.99
N ASN A 334 15.79 5.15 12.59
CA ASN A 334 15.29 6.39 13.19
C ASN A 334 14.49 6.16 14.49
N PRO A 335 15.08 5.53 15.53
CA PRO A 335 14.37 5.18 16.76
C PRO A 335 13.85 6.39 17.56
N GLN A 336 14.36 7.60 17.29
CA GLN A 336 13.92 8.85 17.91
C GLN A 336 13.08 9.71 16.96
N GLY A 337 12.62 9.16 15.84
CA GLY A 337 11.94 9.89 14.78
C GLY A 337 12.86 10.87 14.04
N TYR A 338 12.26 11.92 13.48
CA TYR A 338 12.96 12.98 12.70
C TYR A 338 12.93 14.34 13.39
N LEU A 339 12.70 14.37 14.70
CA LEU A 339 12.73 15.61 15.47
C LEU A 339 14.17 16.15 15.46
N THR A 340 14.33 17.39 14.99
CA THR A 340 15.61 18.09 15.13
C THR A 340 15.78 18.46 16.59
N SER A 341 16.92 18.09 17.20
CA SER A 341 17.28 18.56 18.54
C SER A 341 17.24 20.08 18.51
N THR A 342 16.37 20.69 19.32
CA THR A 342 16.42 22.12 19.56
C THR A 342 17.84 22.43 20.04
N HIS A 343 18.57 23.24 19.27
CA HIS A 343 19.73 23.91 19.83
C HIS A 343 19.22 24.67 21.06
N SER A 344 19.64 24.19 22.24
CA SER A 344 19.60 24.97 23.45
C SER A 344 20.56 26.13 23.22
N ASN A 345 20.04 27.24 22.72
CA ASN A 345 20.69 28.52 22.87
C ASN A 345 20.66 28.84 24.37
N ASN A 346 21.77 28.54 25.05
CA ASN A 346 22.18 29.23 26.27
C ASN A 346 23.04 30.42 25.90
#